data_AF-A0A0G4GPE4-F1
#
_entry.id   AF-A0A0G4GPE4-F1
#
_cell.length_a   1.000
_cell.length_b   1.000
_cell.length_c   1.000
_cell.angle_alpha   90.00
_cell.angle_beta   90.00
_cell.angle_gamma   90.00
#
_symmetry.space_group_name_H-M   'P 1'
#
loop_
_entity.id
_entity.type
_entity.pdbx_description
1 polymer ?
#
loop_
_entity_poly.entity_id
_entity_poly.type
_entity_poly.pdbx_seq_one_letter_code
_entity_poly.pdbx_strand_id
1 'polypeptide(L)'
;MASMRQLTRVEATSRLDTQIVTLLEGIDAQRAEIASTYNAGKLLTDHGASDGSAASAADDLLGLNIGGSLCSMRRKHMTLVEGTTLASLFSGRWDRRFVRDGDSRVFLDVCPAAFEAIQDAIYADGKEAVAHLMGEAAKRNHQGPHDFWFLKLLTSPASQHHPRDDGPADDHIDAADMPSISKGKVPRLHGFVAAVESFLNGYLAKHAEVEKMRREKKAECAELMAEIKAFTSFLKPLAGDGAIRSVTVSGRTLSTTQATVDEMSDTLRNRFDLWPAPIEDVPVDHVRRLIDHYRRKRHAAGAGGAQLSVGVDVPLRIAGSVEQHWFRKTATMYGVDLSMHGLYGVDVSMYGLEKTLLSDSSLTASLMECLQGAGVGHPTKIQHRGSAGDSSLFPFFEQAAIPSHVCLIRLGEASVVGWIYNKPEQVIHLVSLSPEPKCVRLPIDGDHTVVVDRNASIRVGTLARYFGLRLYGGAFTFHGFGGNPDDRRRRVHAVVPERGHFSAAEVFGLL
;
A
#
# COMPACT_ATOMS: atom_id res chain seq x y z
N MET A 1 -29.33 -6.27 72.00
CA MET A 1 -28.39 -5.12 72.01
C MET A 1 -26.99 -5.68 72.17
N ALA A 2 -26.28 -6.04 71.11
CA ALA A 2 -24.90 -6.48 71.35
C ALA A 2 -24.16 -5.27 71.93
N SER A 3 -23.61 -5.41 73.13
CA SER A 3 -22.39 -4.72 73.46
C SER A 3 -21.54 -4.84 72.20
N MET A 4 -21.43 -3.76 71.42
CA MET A 4 -20.44 -3.69 70.36
C MET A 4 -19.21 -3.91 71.22
N ARG A 5 -18.62 -5.12 71.19
CA ARG A 5 -17.18 -5.22 71.27
C ARG A 5 -16.79 -4.35 70.09
N GLN A 6 -16.69 -3.06 70.42
CA GLN A 6 -15.69 -2.15 69.98
C GLN A 6 -14.59 -3.11 69.61
N LEU A 7 -14.44 -3.33 68.29
CA LEU A 7 -13.19 -3.84 67.77
C LEU A 7 -12.18 -3.15 68.66
N THR A 8 -11.41 -3.93 69.43
CA THR A 8 -10.40 -3.24 70.21
C THR A 8 -9.65 -2.50 69.14
N ARG A 9 -9.62 -1.20 69.34
CA ARG A 9 -9.49 -0.27 68.23
C ARG A 9 -8.27 -0.60 67.35
N VAL A 10 -7.27 -1.19 67.99
CA VAL A 10 -6.00 -1.71 67.49
C VAL A 10 -6.14 -2.77 66.39
N GLU A 11 -7.10 -3.67 66.49
CA GLU A 11 -7.19 -4.80 65.56
C GLU A 11 -7.94 -4.42 64.27
N ALA A 12 -8.93 -3.54 64.35
CA ALA A 12 -9.56 -2.95 63.15
C ALA A 12 -8.55 -2.13 62.35
N THR A 13 -7.66 -1.45 63.07
CA THR A 13 -6.72 -0.49 62.50
C THR A 13 -5.54 -1.18 61.86
N SER A 14 -4.84 -2.10 62.54
CA SER A 14 -3.71 -2.84 61.93
C SER A 14 -4.08 -3.57 60.63
N ARG A 15 -5.35 -3.95 60.53
CA ARG A 15 -5.84 -4.76 59.45
C ARG A 15 -6.19 -3.96 58.20
N LEU A 16 -6.81 -2.79 58.36
CA LEU A 16 -7.00 -1.84 57.27
C LEU A 16 -5.66 -1.20 56.87
N ASP A 17 -4.74 -1.06 57.82
CA ASP A 17 -3.40 -0.51 57.63
C ASP A 17 -2.55 -1.40 56.72
N THR A 18 -2.52 -2.70 56.97
CA THR A 18 -1.88 -3.67 56.08
C THR A 18 -2.49 -3.66 54.67
N GLN A 19 -3.82 -3.48 54.56
CA GLN A 19 -4.53 -3.44 53.27
C GLN A 19 -4.12 -2.23 52.44
N ILE A 20 -3.96 -1.11 53.12
CA ILE A 20 -3.60 0.15 52.50
C ILE A 20 -2.14 0.13 52.09
N VAL A 21 -1.22 -0.29 52.96
CA VAL A 21 0.22 -0.24 52.66
C VAL A 21 0.59 -1.12 51.47
N THR A 22 0.04 -2.33 51.44
CA THR A 22 0.36 -3.30 50.39
C THR A 22 -0.18 -2.88 49.01
N LEU A 23 -1.39 -2.32 48.97
CA LEU A 23 -2.01 -1.83 47.72
C LEU A 23 -1.20 -0.70 47.08
N LEU A 24 -0.58 0.09 47.95
CA LEU A 24 0.15 1.28 47.59
C LEU A 24 1.55 0.93 47.12
N GLU A 25 2.27 0.06 47.82
CA GLU A 25 3.59 -0.40 47.35
C GLU A 25 3.51 -1.19 46.04
N GLY A 26 2.41 -1.91 45.83
CA GLY A 26 2.19 -2.67 44.61
C GLY A 26 1.99 -1.80 43.37
N ILE A 27 1.16 -0.76 43.47
CA ILE A 27 0.97 0.19 42.37
C ILE A 27 2.24 1.02 42.14
N ASP A 28 3.03 1.24 43.18
CA ASP A 28 4.23 2.03 43.09
C ASP A 28 5.43 1.25 42.52
N ALA A 29 5.52 -0.06 42.75
CA ALA A 29 6.40 -0.93 41.97
C ALA A 29 5.98 -0.99 40.49
N GLN A 30 4.68 -1.07 40.20
CA GLN A 30 4.14 -1.16 38.84
C GLN A 30 4.46 0.08 38.01
N ARG A 31 4.35 1.24 38.64
CA ARG A 31 4.74 2.51 38.03
C ARG A 31 6.25 2.60 37.83
N ALA A 32 7.06 2.12 38.77
CA ALA A 32 8.52 2.14 38.65
C ALA A 32 9.02 1.23 37.52
N GLU A 33 8.31 0.15 37.31
CA GLU A 33 8.58 -0.82 36.27
C GLU A 33 8.21 -0.32 34.88
N ILE A 34 6.99 0.22 34.69
CA ILE A 34 6.53 0.90 33.45
C ILE A 34 7.46 2.06 33.08
N ALA A 35 8.06 2.67 34.10
CA ALA A 35 8.96 3.79 33.98
C ALA A 35 10.41 3.43 33.59
N SER A 36 10.88 2.20 33.80
CA SER A 36 12.23 1.79 33.35
C SER A 36 12.26 1.27 31.92
N THR A 37 11.09 0.86 31.42
CA THR A 37 10.91 -0.02 30.27
C THR A 37 10.68 0.71 28.95
N TYR A 38 10.37 2.00 29.01
CA TYR A 38 10.24 2.87 27.84
C TYR A 38 11.42 3.83 27.78
N ASN A 39 12.63 3.27 27.72
CA ASN A 39 13.83 4.06 27.57
C ASN A 39 13.93 4.50 26.11
N ALA A 40 13.17 5.54 25.75
CA ALA A 40 13.25 6.23 24.47
C ALA A 40 14.70 6.57 24.10
N GLY A 41 15.53 6.93 25.08
CA GLY A 41 16.96 7.15 24.89
C GLY A 41 17.72 5.88 24.50
N LYS A 42 17.45 4.75 25.16
CA LYS A 42 18.00 3.44 24.78
C LYS A 42 17.49 3.02 23.40
N LEU A 43 16.22 3.24 23.09
CA LEU A 43 15.68 2.96 21.76
C LEU A 43 16.41 3.79 20.70
N LEU A 44 16.53 5.09 20.91
CA LEU A 44 17.32 5.98 20.05
C LEU A 44 18.77 5.50 19.93
N THR A 45 19.42 5.14 21.03
CA THR A 45 20.82 4.67 21.06
C THR A 45 21.00 3.32 20.38
N ASP A 46 20.09 2.37 20.60
CA ASP A 46 20.03 1.05 19.94
C ASP A 46 19.85 1.24 18.44
N HIS A 47 19.13 2.29 18.04
CA HIS A 47 19.01 2.73 16.66
C HIS A 47 20.10 3.73 16.24
N GLY A 48 21.15 3.94 17.03
CA GLY A 48 22.34 4.74 16.72
C GLY A 48 22.12 6.25 16.60
N ALA A 49 21.01 6.78 17.11
CA ALA A 49 20.88 8.20 17.34
C ALA A 49 21.84 8.65 18.44
N SER A 50 22.37 9.86 18.27
CA SER A 50 23.20 10.53 19.27
C SER A 50 22.33 11.39 20.19
N ASP A 51 22.86 11.69 21.38
CA ASP A 51 22.25 12.50 22.44
C ASP A 51 22.00 13.98 22.08
N GLY A 52 22.26 14.39 20.84
CA GLY A 52 22.09 15.75 20.35
C GLY A 52 23.14 16.75 20.88
N SER A 53 23.89 16.42 21.93
CA SER A 53 24.98 17.26 22.45
C SER A 53 26.16 17.34 21.46
N ALA A 54 26.34 16.28 20.69
CA ALA A 54 27.28 16.20 19.57
C ALA A 54 26.70 16.76 18.25
N ALA A 55 25.47 17.29 18.24
CA ALA A 55 24.92 17.91 17.04
C ALA A 55 25.78 19.14 16.70
N SER A 56 26.33 19.10 15.49
CA SER A 56 27.02 20.23 14.88
C SER A 56 26.14 21.48 14.97
N ALA A 57 26.75 22.66 15.11
CA ALA A 57 26.05 23.93 15.36
C ALA A 57 24.84 24.07 14.43
N ALA A 58 23.70 24.57 14.95
CA ALA A 58 22.42 24.63 14.24
C ALA A 58 22.45 25.33 12.86
N ASP A 59 23.54 26.05 12.54
CA ASP A 59 23.75 26.75 11.27
C ASP A 59 24.97 26.23 10.48
N ASP A 60 25.37 24.98 10.67
CA ASP A 60 26.41 24.35 9.87
C ASP A 60 25.96 24.15 8.40
N LEU A 61 26.93 24.27 7.49
CA LEU A 61 26.73 24.06 6.07
C LEU A 61 26.95 22.58 5.75
N LEU A 62 25.89 21.89 5.35
CA LEU A 62 25.92 20.49 5.00
C LEU A 62 26.23 20.32 3.52
N GLY A 63 27.29 19.57 3.21
CA GLY A 63 27.51 19.03 1.88
C GLY A 63 26.61 17.82 1.65
N LEU A 64 25.77 17.86 0.61
CA LEU A 64 24.79 16.83 0.31
C LEU A 64 25.06 16.22 -1.08
N ASN A 65 24.85 14.90 -1.18
CA ASN A 65 24.79 14.16 -2.43
C ASN A 65 23.39 13.52 -2.52
N ILE A 66 22.52 14.13 -3.30
CA ILE A 66 21.13 13.72 -3.49
C ILE A 66 21.07 12.85 -4.73
N GLY A 67 21.10 11.53 -4.57
CA GLY A 67 20.99 10.59 -5.68
C GLY A 67 22.01 10.79 -6.82
N GLY A 68 23.19 11.36 -6.52
CA GLY A 68 24.25 11.72 -7.47
C GLY A 68 24.34 13.22 -7.80
N SER A 69 23.37 14.03 -7.38
CA SER A 69 23.39 15.49 -7.57
C SER A 69 23.92 16.18 -6.31
N LEU A 70 24.94 17.02 -6.48
CA LEU A 70 25.62 17.66 -5.36
C LEU A 70 24.95 19.00 -5.03
N CYS A 71 24.70 19.25 -3.76
CA CYS A 71 24.26 20.57 -3.29
C CYS A 71 24.81 20.86 -1.89
N SER A 72 24.60 22.09 -1.41
CA SER A 72 24.95 22.48 -0.05
C SER A 72 23.82 23.27 0.57
N MET A 73 23.49 22.96 1.81
CA MET A 73 22.37 23.59 2.51
C MET A 73 22.70 23.76 3.98
N ARG A 74 22.29 24.88 4.57
CA ARG A 74 22.42 25.10 6.01
C ARG A 74 21.42 24.23 6.74
N ARG A 75 21.83 23.60 7.85
CA ARG A 75 20.97 22.73 8.65
C ARG A 75 19.68 23.42 9.09
N LYS A 76 19.75 24.69 9.51
CA LYS A 76 18.56 25.49 9.88
C LYS A 76 17.46 25.51 8.81
N HIS A 77 17.80 25.40 7.53
CA HIS A 77 16.81 25.35 6.46
C HIS A 77 16.17 23.95 6.35
N MET A 78 16.96 22.89 6.52
CA MET A 78 16.48 21.49 6.55
C MET A 78 15.58 21.20 7.75
N THR A 79 15.78 21.94 8.84
CA THR A 79 14.98 21.84 10.07
C THR A 79 13.93 22.95 10.22
N LEU A 80 13.71 23.77 9.18
CA LEU A 80 12.82 24.93 9.25
C LEU A 80 11.36 24.54 9.47
N VAL A 81 10.92 23.44 8.85
CA VAL A 81 9.54 22.94 8.97
C VAL A 81 9.51 21.82 10.00
N GLU A 82 9.32 22.23 11.26
CA GLU A 82 9.25 21.32 12.40
C GLU A 82 8.17 20.25 12.24
N GLY A 83 8.41 19.09 12.87
CA GLY A 83 7.51 17.95 12.80
C GLY A 83 7.56 17.16 11.50
N THR A 84 8.33 17.59 10.49
CA THR A 84 8.54 16.81 9.25
C THR A 84 9.61 15.75 9.41
N THR A 85 9.53 14.69 8.60
CA THR A 85 10.60 13.69 8.46
C THR A 85 11.94 14.34 8.12
N LEU A 86 11.94 15.34 7.23
CA LEU A 86 13.14 16.06 6.84
C LEU A 86 13.80 16.77 8.02
N ALA A 87 13.02 17.54 8.80
CA ALA A 87 13.54 18.23 9.97
C ALA A 87 14.08 17.26 11.02
N SER A 88 13.40 16.12 11.21
CA SER A 88 13.80 15.09 12.17
C SER A 88 15.11 14.39 11.76
N LEU A 89 15.25 14.05 10.47
CA LEU A 89 16.48 13.49 9.88
C LEU A 89 17.68 14.41 10.11
N PHE A 90 17.50 15.72 9.90
CA PHE A 90 18.58 16.72 9.98
C PHE A 90 18.69 17.42 11.34
N SER A 91 17.98 16.94 12.37
CA SER A 91 18.05 17.45 13.75
C SER A 91 19.43 17.32 14.41
N GLY A 92 20.38 16.64 13.77
CA GLY A 92 21.71 16.34 14.32
C GLY A 92 21.79 14.99 15.04
N ARG A 93 20.65 14.43 15.47
CA ARG A 93 20.59 13.13 16.16
C ARG A 93 21.09 11.98 15.29
N TRP A 94 20.89 12.06 13.98
CA TRP A 94 21.17 10.97 13.04
C TRP A 94 22.45 11.18 12.21
N ASP A 95 23.24 12.22 12.49
CA ASP A 95 24.38 12.64 11.66
C ASP A 95 25.45 11.55 11.44
N ARG A 96 25.67 10.72 12.46
CA ARG A 96 26.61 9.58 12.42
C ARG A 96 26.07 8.40 11.63
N ARG A 97 24.74 8.35 11.46
CA ARG A 97 24.03 7.26 10.79
C ARG A 97 23.78 7.53 9.31
N PHE A 98 23.98 8.73 8.81
CA PHE A 98 23.92 8.96 7.36
C PHE A 98 24.99 8.18 6.62
N VAL A 99 24.59 7.68 5.45
CA VAL A 99 25.52 7.26 4.40
C VAL A 99 26.31 8.48 3.95
N ARG A 100 27.60 8.32 3.74
CA ARG A 100 28.47 9.40 3.22
C ARG A 100 29.21 8.91 1.99
N ASP A 101 29.40 9.82 1.04
CA ASP A 101 30.22 9.54 -0.14
C ASP A 101 31.71 9.72 0.13
N GLY A 102 32.54 9.54 -0.90
CA GLY A 102 34.00 9.65 -0.78
C GLY A 102 34.49 11.02 -0.32
N ASP A 103 33.70 12.07 -0.52
CA ASP A 103 33.99 13.44 -0.08
C ASP A 103 33.38 13.75 1.28
N SER A 104 32.92 12.73 2.02
CA SER A 104 32.25 12.85 3.32
C SER A 104 30.94 13.66 3.31
N ARG A 105 30.31 13.84 2.14
CA ARG A 105 28.98 14.49 2.03
C ARG A 105 27.89 13.53 2.46
N VAL A 106 26.83 14.05 3.08
CA VAL A 106 25.65 13.23 3.43
C VAL A 106 24.96 12.78 2.14
N PHE A 107 24.80 11.47 1.98
CA PHE A 107 24.11 10.89 0.83
C PHE A 107 22.63 10.66 1.17
N LEU A 108 21.74 11.20 0.34
CA LEU A 108 20.31 10.93 0.39
C LEU A 108 19.87 10.20 -0.88
N ASP A 109 19.30 9.02 -0.69
CA ASP A 109 18.81 8.18 -1.78
C ASP A 109 17.39 8.58 -2.21
N VAL A 110 17.30 9.79 -2.78
CA VAL A 110 16.08 10.51 -3.17
C VAL A 110 16.19 10.99 -4.62
N CYS A 111 15.07 11.20 -5.30
CA CYS A 111 15.06 11.88 -6.60
C CYS A 111 15.61 13.32 -6.49
N PRO A 112 16.67 13.68 -7.25
CA PRO A 112 17.25 15.03 -7.20
C PRO A 112 16.24 16.15 -7.46
N ALA A 113 15.42 16.01 -8.52
CA ALA A 113 14.43 17.02 -8.90
C ALA A 113 13.32 17.20 -7.84
N ALA A 114 12.95 16.12 -7.15
CA ALA A 114 11.97 16.22 -6.07
C ALA A 114 12.56 16.96 -4.86
N PHE A 115 13.83 16.73 -4.55
CA PHE A 115 14.52 17.42 -3.46
C PHE A 115 14.77 18.90 -3.79
N GLU A 116 15.11 19.22 -5.04
CA GLU A 116 15.22 20.61 -5.53
C GLU A 116 13.91 21.37 -5.34
N ALA A 117 12.76 20.77 -5.72
CA ALA A 117 11.45 21.38 -5.47
C ALA A 117 11.14 21.62 -3.97
N ILE A 118 11.58 20.71 -3.09
CA ILE A 118 11.49 20.90 -1.63
C ILE A 118 12.39 22.06 -1.18
N GLN A 119 13.62 22.10 -1.67
CA GLN A 119 14.59 23.14 -1.36
C GLN A 119 14.08 24.53 -1.78
N ASP A 120 13.55 24.65 -2.99
CA ASP A 120 12.96 25.88 -3.50
C ASP A 120 11.79 26.35 -2.64
N ALA A 121 10.91 25.43 -2.22
CA ALA A 121 9.81 25.75 -1.31
C ALA A 121 10.33 26.24 0.06
N ILE A 122 11.38 25.60 0.60
CA ILE A 122 12.00 26.04 1.85
C ILE A 122 12.60 27.45 1.71
N TYR A 123 13.22 27.78 0.58
CA TYR A 123 13.81 29.11 0.34
C TYR A 123 12.82 30.21 0.03
N ALA A 124 11.68 29.88 -0.58
CA ALA A 124 10.66 30.85 -0.95
C ALA A 124 9.98 31.45 0.30
N ASP A 125 9.20 30.64 1.01
CA ASP A 125 8.42 31.09 2.19
C ASP A 125 8.45 30.04 3.33
N GLY A 126 9.41 29.12 3.30
CA GLY A 126 9.57 28.10 4.34
C GLY A 126 8.32 27.25 4.54
N LYS A 127 7.68 27.41 5.71
CA LYS A 127 6.54 26.61 6.13
C LYS A 127 5.32 26.77 5.21
N GLU A 128 5.02 27.98 4.76
CA GLU A 128 3.81 28.25 3.96
C GLU A 128 3.94 27.67 2.54
N ALA A 129 5.11 27.85 1.90
CA ALA A 129 5.38 27.26 0.60
C ALA A 129 5.41 25.72 0.66
N VAL A 130 5.95 25.13 1.73
CA VAL A 130 5.90 23.67 1.95
C VAL A 130 4.45 23.20 2.16
N ALA A 131 3.63 23.92 2.91
CA ALA A 131 2.21 23.60 3.08
C ALA A 131 1.45 23.68 1.75
N HIS A 132 1.72 24.69 0.92
CA HIS A 132 1.17 24.80 -0.43
C HIS A 132 1.58 23.61 -1.31
N LEU A 133 2.86 23.23 -1.30
CA LEU A 133 3.38 22.08 -2.05
C LEU A 133 2.66 20.79 -1.65
N MET A 134 2.42 20.58 -0.35
CA MET A 134 1.67 19.44 0.17
C MET A 134 0.18 19.49 -0.20
N GLY A 135 -0.45 20.66 -0.18
CA GLY A 135 -1.83 20.86 -0.63
C GLY A 135 -2.00 20.53 -2.12
N GLU A 136 -1.05 20.95 -2.95
CA GLU A 136 -1.02 20.61 -4.38
C GLU A 136 -0.84 19.10 -4.62
N ALA A 137 0.02 18.45 -3.84
CA ALA A 137 0.16 16.99 -3.89
C ALA A 137 -1.14 16.27 -3.50
N ALA A 138 -1.83 16.74 -2.46
CA ALA A 138 -3.11 16.18 -2.03
C ALA A 138 -4.20 16.32 -3.10
N LYS A 139 -4.27 17.46 -3.82
CA LYS A 139 -5.20 17.65 -4.95
C LYS A 139 -4.98 16.65 -6.08
N ARG A 140 -3.74 16.17 -6.26
CA ARG A 140 -3.38 15.13 -7.24
C ARG A 140 -3.49 13.71 -6.68
N ASN A 141 -4.06 13.53 -5.49
CA ASN A 141 -4.08 12.27 -4.76
C ASN A 141 -2.67 11.64 -4.64
N HIS A 142 -1.65 12.48 -4.48
CA HIS A 142 -0.24 12.13 -4.40
C HIS A 142 0.31 11.35 -5.62
N GLN A 143 -0.29 11.51 -6.80
CA GLN A 143 0.15 10.86 -8.04
C GLN A 143 1.04 11.74 -8.92
N GLY A 144 1.37 12.95 -8.47
CA GLY A 144 2.30 13.83 -9.17
C GLY A 144 3.73 13.26 -9.20
N PRO A 145 4.57 13.73 -10.15
CA PRO A 145 5.93 13.20 -10.36
C PRO A 145 6.82 13.20 -9.12
N HIS A 146 6.58 14.09 -8.15
CA HIS A 146 7.40 14.25 -6.94
C HIS A 146 6.62 14.01 -5.64
N ASP A 147 5.30 13.78 -5.73
CA ASP A 147 4.40 13.77 -4.58
C ASP A 147 4.73 12.66 -3.57
N PHE A 148 5.28 11.52 -4.04
CA PHE A 148 5.81 10.47 -3.16
C PHE A 148 6.86 11.02 -2.19
N TRP A 149 7.79 11.82 -2.70
CA TRP A 149 8.90 12.36 -1.89
C TRP A 149 8.43 13.50 -0.99
N PHE A 150 7.45 14.29 -1.43
CA PHE A 150 6.79 15.27 -0.57
C PHE A 150 6.09 14.57 0.59
N LEU A 151 5.32 13.52 0.32
CA LEU A 151 4.68 12.72 1.37
C LEU A 151 5.74 12.10 2.29
N LYS A 152 6.80 11.51 1.75
CA LYS A 152 7.82 10.82 2.55
C LYS A 152 8.65 11.77 3.43
N LEU A 153 9.02 12.94 2.93
CA LEU A 153 9.95 13.87 3.60
C LEU A 153 9.24 14.99 4.37
N LEU A 154 8.05 15.43 3.93
CA LEU A 154 7.36 16.61 4.47
C LEU A 154 6.13 16.28 5.32
N THR A 155 5.80 15.01 5.56
CA THR A 155 4.78 14.64 6.56
C THR A 155 5.40 14.34 7.91
N SER A 156 4.57 14.39 8.94
CA SER A 156 4.95 13.92 10.26
C SER A 156 5.06 12.39 10.28
N PRO A 157 6.13 11.83 10.84
CA PRO A 157 6.27 10.38 10.98
C PRO A 157 5.10 9.76 11.75
N ALA A 158 4.58 10.47 12.75
CA ALA A 158 3.44 10.04 13.56
C ALA A 158 2.16 9.92 12.72
N SER A 159 1.97 10.80 11.73
CA SER A 159 0.79 10.76 10.86
C SER A 159 0.79 9.58 9.87
N GLN A 160 1.95 8.99 9.57
CA GLN A 160 2.05 7.86 8.64
C GLN A 160 1.63 6.52 9.28
N HIS A 161 1.64 6.45 10.61
CA HIS A 161 1.23 5.29 11.37
C HIS A 161 -0.01 5.65 12.18
N HIS A 162 -1.20 5.59 11.56
CA HIS A 162 -2.38 5.29 12.35
C HIS A 162 -2.31 3.83 12.75
N PRO A 163 -2.14 3.51 14.05
CA PRO A 163 -2.35 2.16 14.51
C PRO A 163 -3.78 1.82 14.08
N ARG A 164 -3.94 0.81 13.24
CA ARG A 164 -5.24 0.15 13.20
C ARG A 164 -5.47 -0.34 14.62
N ASP A 165 -6.51 0.19 15.25
CA ASP A 165 -6.91 -0.13 16.61
C ASP A 165 -7.55 -1.54 16.62
N ASP A 166 -6.81 -2.51 16.09
CA ASP A 166 -7.17 -3.93 16.02
C ASP A 166 -6.66 -4.66 17.27
N GLY A 167 -6.19 -3.91 18.28
CA GLY A 167 -5.86 -4.48 19.57
C GLY A 167 -7.13 -5.03 20.22
N PRO A 168 -7.10 -6.24 20.80
CA PRO A 168 -8.22 -6.72 21.59
C PRO A 168 -8.48 -5.64 22.65
N ALA A 169 -9.72 -5.16 22.74
CA ALA A 169 -10.14 -4.22 23.78
C ALA A 169 -9.62 -4.78 25.11
N ASP A 170 -8.61 -4.13 25.66
CA ASP A 170 -8.10 -4.46 26.99
C ASP A 170 -9.35 -4.43 27.89
N ASP A 171 -9.65 -5.54 28.57
CA ASP A 171 -10.84 -5.73 29.41
C ASP A 171 -10.90 -4.63 30.47
N HIS A 172 -11.38 -3.47 30.06
CA HIS A 172 -11.56 -2.32 30.92
C HIS A 172 -12.77 -2.65 31.77
N ILE A 173 -12.50 -2.97 33.03
CA ILE A 173 -13.53 -3.01 34.05
C ILE A 173 -14.10 -1.58 34.13
N ASP A 174 -15.23 -1.37 33.46
CA ASP A 174 -15.92 -0.10 33.48
C ASP A 174 -16.32 0.21 34.91
N ALA A 175 -15.90 1.37 35.41
CA ALA A 175 -16.18 1.82 36.77
C ALA A 175 -17.69 1.87 37.10
N ALA A 176 -18.55 1.80 36.07
CA ALA A 176 -19.99 1.75 36.19
C ALA A 176 -20.55 0.41 36.69
N ASP A 177 -19.81 -0.70 36.52
CA ASP A 177 -20.28 -2.05 36.91
C ASP A 177 -19.87 -2.44 38.35
N MET A 178 -19.50 -1.45 39.16
CA MET A 178 -19.09 -1.64 40.55
C MET A 178 -20.28 -2.09 41.43
N PRO A 179 -20.19 -3.25 42.11
CA PRO A 179 -21.23 -3.70 43.01
C PRO A 179 -21.33 -2.76 44.22
N SER A 180 -22.41 -1.98 44.28
CA SER A 180 -22.67 -1.09 45.42
C SER A 180 -23.04 -1.91 46.66
N ILE A 181 -22.14 -1.93 47.65
CA ILE A 181 -22.28 -2.66 48.92
C ILE A 181 -23.36 -2.02 49.83
N SER A 182 -23.83 -0.83 49.49
CA SER A 182 -24.64 0.05 50.33
C SER A 182 -26.10 -0.36 50.58
N LYS A 183 -26.64 -1.42 49.96
CA LYS A 183 -28.08 -1.76 50.07
C LYS A 183 -28.48 -2.53 51.34
N GLY A 184 -27.53 -2.93 52.19
CA GLY A 184 -27.80 -3.63 53.45
C GLY A 184 -27.82 -2.72 54.68
N LYS A 185 -29.01 -2.40 55.23
CA LYS A 185 -29.19 -1.54 56.41
C LYS A 185 -28.85 -2.25 57.73
N VAL A 186 -27.55 -2.43 58.03
CA VAL A 186 -27.08 -2.89 59.35
C VAL A 186 -26.36 -1.74 60.07
N PRO A 187 -27.02 -1.01 60.98
CA PRO A 187 -26.49 0.23 61.59
C PRO A 187 -25.15 0.11 62.33
N ARG A 188 -24.74 -1.11 62.71
CA ARG A 188 -23.52 -1.39 63.48
C ARG A 188 -22.27 -1.62 62.63
N LEU A 189 -22.43 -1.85 61.33
CA LEU A 189 -21.33 -2.13 60.41
C LEU A 189 -20.99 -0.95 59.49
N HIS A 190 -21.75 0.13 59.60
CA HIS A 190 -21.60 1.33 58.78
C HIS A 190 -20.15 1.82 58.71
N GLY A 191 -19.45 1.86 59.85
CA GLY A 191 -18.07 2.37 59.90
C GLY A 191 -17.04 1.50 59.16
N PHE A 192 -17.24 0.18 59.11
CA PHE A 192 -16.35 -0.73 58.39
C PHE A 192 -16.64 -0.73 56.89
N VAL A 193 -17.93 -0.72 56.51
CA VAL A 193 -18.35 -0.65 55.10
C VAL A 193 -17.83 0.64 54.47
N ALA A 194 -17.98 1.77 55.15
CA ALA A 194 -17.43 3.04 54.69
C ALA A 194 -15.89 2.99 54.51
N ALA A 195 -15.16 2.29 55.38
CA ALA A 195 -13.70 2.16 55.27
C ALA A 195 -13.28 1.32 54.05
N VAL A 196 -14.00 0.24 53.77
CA VAL A 196 -13.77 -0.63 52.61
C VAL A 196 -14.14 0.08 51.31
N GLU A 197 -15.27 0.76 51.27
CA GLU A 197 -15.68 1.56 50.11
C GLU A 197 -14.65 2.65 49.81
N SER A 198 -14.15 3.33 50.85
CA SER A 198 -13.09 4.32 50.71
C SER A 198 -11.79 3.73 50.16
N PHE A 199 -11.37 2.55 50.63
CA PHE A 199 -10.19 1.85 50.11
C PHE A 199 -10.35 1.46 48.64
N LEU A 200 -11.50 0.90 48.28
CA LEU A 200 -11.80 0.48 46.90
C LEU A 200 -11.82 1.66 45.94
N ASN A 201 -12.45 2.75 46.33
CA ASN A 201 -12.43 3.97 45.52
C ASN A 201 -10.99 4.50 45.33
N GLY A 202 -10.19 4.46 46.39
CA GLY A 202 -8.78 4.88 46.34
C GLY A 202 -7.92 3.98 45.44
N TYR A 203 -8.11 2.66 45.52
CA TYR A 203 -7.46 1.68 44.65
C TYR A 203 -7.79 1.93 43.18
N LEU A 204 -9.08 2.03 42.85
CA LEU A 204 -9.54 2.13 41.48
C LEU A 204 -9.05 3.42 40.82
N ALA A 205 -9.10 4.54 41.55
CA ALA A 205 -8.56 5.80 41.06
C ALA A 205 -7.04 5.70 40.80
N LYS A 206 -6.28 5.13 41.74
CA LYS A 206 -4.82 4.95 41.60
C LYS A 206 -4.48 3.98 40.47
N HIS A 207 -5.19 2.87 40.33
CA HIS A 207 -5.01 1.92 39.24
C HIS A 207 -5.29 2.55 37.87
N ALA A 208 -6.40 3.27 37.74
CA ALA A 208 -6.75 3.98 36.50
C ALA A 208 -5.68 4.99 36.09
N GLU A 209 -5.09 5.68 37.07
CA GLU A 209 -3.98 6.61 36.86
C GLU A 209 -2.68 5.90 36.42
N VAL A 210 -2.33 4.72 36.98
CA VAL A 210 -1.18 3.90 36.50
C VAL A 210 -1.36 3.59 35.03
N GLU A 211 -2.54 3.09 34.67
CA GLU A 211 -2.82 2.60 33.33
C GLU A 211 -2.90 3.73 32.31
N LYS A 212 -3.37 4.90 32.75
CA LYS A 212 -3.28 6.11 31.92
C LYS A 212 -1.82 6.42 31.59
N MET A 213 -0.93 6.47 32.57
CA MET A 213 0.49 6.76 32.35
C MET A 213 1.17 5.67 31.49
N ARG A 214 0.81 4.40 31.70
CA ARG A 214 1.31 3.28 30.88
C ARG A 214 0.93 3.44 29.41
N ARG A 215 -0.32 3.80 29.15
CA ARG A 215 -0.84 4.03 27.80
C ARG A 215 -0.16 5.22 27.15
N GLU A 216 0.00 6.33 27.86
CA GLU A 216 0.72 7.51 27.36
C GLU A 216 2.17 7.19 27.02
N LYS A 217 2.90 6.50 27.92
CA LYS A 217 4.30 6.11 27.67
C LYS A 217 4.46 5.10 26.54
N LYS A 218 3.55 4.13 26.45
CA LYS A 218 3.50 3.18 25.34
C LYS A 218 3.21 3.89 24.02
N ALA A 219 2.29 4.85 24.01
CA ALA A 219 1.97 5.65 22.84
C ALA A 219 3.18 6.48 22.39
N GLU A 220 3.87 7.13 23.33
CA GLU A 220 5.11 7.89 23.06
C GLU A 220 6.21 7.00 22.46
N CYS A 221 6.46 5.81 23.02
CA CYS A 221 7.45 4.90 22.45
C CYS A 221 7.02 4.30 21.10
N ALA A 222 5.72 4.08 20.89
CA ALA A 222 5.20 3.65 19.60
C ALA A 222 5.36 4.75 18.55
N GLU A 223 5.10 6.01 18.91
CA GLU A 223 5.32 7.18 18.06
C GLU A 223 6.80 7.32 17.69
N LEU A 224 7.70 7.20 18.68
CA LEU A 224 9.14 7.24 18.44
C LEU A 224 9.62 6.08 17.56
N MET A 225 9.07 4.87 17.75
CA MET A 225 9.40 3.73 16.89
C MET A 225 8.90 3.95 15.45
N ALA A 226 7.70 4.51 15.30
CA ALA A 226 7.16 4.90 14.00
C ALA A 226 8.05 5.94 13.32
N GLU A 227 8.55 6.92 14.09
CA GLU A 227 9.52 7.91 13.66
C GLU A 227 10.83 7.28 13.17
N ILE A 228 11.47 6.45 14.00
CA ILE A 228 12.70 5.74 13.64
C ILE A 228 12.51 4.92 12.36
N LYS A 229 11.38 4.21 12.25
CA LYS A 229 11.04 3.40 11.08
C LYS A 229 10.85 4.25 9.83
N ALA A 230 10.25 5.44 9.94
CA ALA A 230 10.10 6.36 8.83
C ALA A 230 11.45 6.80 8.24
N PHE A 231 12.51 6.87 9.07
CA PHE A 231 13.84 7.34 8.69
C PHE A 231 14.82 6.24 8.34
N THR A 232 14.60 5.01 8.82
CA THR A 232 15.58 3.92 8.74
C THR A 232 16.06 3.67 7.31
N SER A 233 15.21 3.86 6.30
CA SER A 233 15.58 3.71 4.88
C SER A 233 16.52 4.80 4.34
N PHE A 234 16.71 5.92 5.04
CA PHE A 234 17.70 6.95 4.72
C PHE A 234 19.03 6.78 5.44
N LEU A 235 19.07 5.92 6.47
CA LEU A 235 20.23 5.73 7.33
C LEU A 235 21.02 4.49 6.90
N LYS A 236 22.30 4.45 7.29
CA LYS A 236 23.11 3.24 7.23
C LYS A 236 22.38 2.12 8.00
N PRO A 237 22.35 0.89 7.46
CA PRO A 237 21.93 -0.27 8.23
C PRO A 237 22.69 -0.38 9.56
N LEU A 238 22.07 -0.99 10.57
CA LEU A 238 22.73 -1.22 11.87
C LEU A 238 23.93 -2.17 11.74
N ALA A 239 23.87 -3.09 10.79
CA ALA A 239 24.94 -4.01 10.44
C ALA A 239 25.38 -3.79 8.98
N GLY A 240 26.68 -3.59 8.76
CA GLY A 240 27.26 -3.39 7.43
C GLY A 240 27.36 -1.93 7.02
N ASP A 241 27.83 -1.72 5.79
CA ASP A 241 27.95 -0.41 5.17
C ASP A 241 26.77 -0.12 4.23
N GLY A 242 26.26 1.11 4.29
CA GLY A 242 25.29 1.59 3.31
C GLY A 242 26.01 2.00 2.03
N ALA A 243 26.65 1.05 1.32
CA ALA A 243 27.49 1.35 0.16
C ALA A 243 26.72 2.15 -0.90
N ILE A 244 27.34 3.23 -1.39
CA ILE A 244 26.81 4.01 -2.50
C ILE A 244 27.26 3.34 -3.80
N ARG A 245 26.31 3.13 -4.71
CA ARG A 245 26.54 2.63 -6.05
C ARG A 245 26.24 3.72 -7.06
N SER A 246 27.09 3.86 -8.06
CA SER A 246 26.97 4.91 -9.05
C SER A 246 27.12 4.37 -10.46
N VAL A 247 26.38 4.95 -11.40
CA VAL A 247 26.48 4.67 -12.83
C VAL A 247 26.56 5.99 -13.59
N THR A 248 27.38 6.03 -14.64
CA THR A 248 27.49 7.19 -15.51
C THR A 248 26.59 7.03 -16.73
N VAL A 249 25.69 7.99 -16.95
CA VAL A 249 24.75 8.03 -18.08
C VAL A 249 24.93 9.33 -18.82
N SER A 250 25.38 9.26 -20.08
CA SER A 250 25.68 10.42 -20.94
C SER A 250 26.50 11.50 -20.22
N GLY A 251 27.56 11.08 -19.52
CA GLY A 251 28.46 11.96 -18.76
C GLY A 251 27.92 12.45 -17.40
N ARG A 252 26.71 12.05 -16.99
CA ARG A 252 26.12 12.39 -15.69
C ARG A 252 26.16 11.20 -14.75
N THR A 253 26.58 11.42 -13.51
CA THR A 253 26.59 10.38 -12.48
C THR A 253 25.23 10.28 -11.80
N LEU A 254 24.65 9.08 -11.80
CA LEU A 254 23.46 8.73 -11.01
C LEU A 254 23.91 7.81 -9.89
N SER A 255 23.58 8.15 -8.64
CA SER A 255 24.04 7.39 -7.47
C SER A 255 22.86 6.90 -6.64
N THR A 256 22.94 5.72 -6.04
CA THR A 256 21.91 5.10 -5.20
C THR A 256 22.56 4.27 -4.09
N THR A 257 21.79 3.69 -3.18
CA THR A 257 22.33 2.73 -2.19
C THR A 257 22.33 1.29 -2.70
N GLN A 258 23.22 0.45 -2.17
CA GLN A 258 23.17 -1.00 -2.41
C GLN A 258 21.78 -1.59 -2.10
N ALA A 259 21.14 -1.16 -1.01
CA ALA A 259 19.79 -1.60 -0.66
C ALA A 259 18.74 -1.30 -1.76
N THR A 260 18.90 -0.20 -2.51
CA THR A 260 18.04 0.07 -3.68
C THR A 260 18.43 -0.80 -4.86
N VAL A 261 19.72 -1.05 -5.09
CA VAL A 261 20.22 -1.96 -6.14
C VAL A 261 19.70 -3.39 -5.92
N ASP A 262 19.60 -3.83 -4.67
CA ASP A 262 19.10 -5.15 -4.29
C ASP A 262 17.61 -5.34 -4.60
N GLU A 263 16.85 -4.25 -4.76
CA GLU A 263 15.45 -4.28 -5.19
C GLU A 263 15.29 -4.29 -6.72
N MET A 264 16.35 -4.00 -7.47
CA MET A 264 16.33 -3.90 -8.93
C MET A 264 16.28 -5.28 -9.60
N SER A 265 15.77 -5.30 -10.83
CA SER A 265 15.96 -6.40 -11.78
C SER A 265 17.45 -6.69 -11.98
N ASP A 266 17.78 -7.94 -12.30
CA ASP A 266 19.16 -8.36 -12.56
C ASP A 266 19.82 -7.51 -13.66
N THR A 267 19.08 -7.20 -14.73
CA THR A 267 19.62 -6.42 -15.85
C THR A 267 19.98 -4.98 -15.47
N LEU A 268 19.17 -4.31 -14.64
CA LEU A 268 19.49 -2.97 -14.17
C LEU A 268 20.60 -3.00 -13.11
N ARG A 269 20.54 -3.95 -12.18
CA ARG A 269 21.57 -4.20 -11.16
C ARG A 269 22.95 -4.39 -11.77
N ASN A 270 23.05 -5.16 -12.86
CA ASN A 270 24.30 -5.40 -13.55
C ASN A 270 24.97 -4.13 -14.08
N ARG A 271 24.22 -3.03 -14.31
CA ARG A 271 24.81 -1.71 -14.66
C ARG A 271 25.58 -1.07 -13.51
N PHE A 272 25.32 -1.46 -12.27
CA PHE A 272 26.04 -0.99 -11.09
C PHE A 272 27.20 -1.92 -10.72
N ASP A 273 27.01 -3.23 -10.86
CA ASP A 273 27.96 -4.22 -10.31
C ASP A 273 28.92 -4.81 -11.35
N LEU A 274 28.46 -5.07 -12.58
CA LEU A 274 29.20 -5.86 -13.57
C LEU A 274 29.68 -5.06 -14.78
N TRP A 275 28.94 -4.00 -15.15
CA TRP A 275 29.18 -3.27 -16.40
C TRP A 275 29.63 -1.84 -16.11
N PRO A 276 30.94 -1.62 -15.90
CA PRO A 276 31.48 -0.30 -15.53
C PRO A 276 31.43 0.72 -16.66
N ALA A 277 31.18 0.29 -17.91
CA ALA A 277 31.12 1.18 -19.05
C ALA A 277 29.93 2.15 -18.94
N PRO A 278 30.12 3.45 -19.25
CA PRO A 278 29.04 4.43 -19.28
C PRO A 278 27.88 4.02 -20.18
N ILE A 279 26.69 4.49 -19.83
CA ILE A 279 25.48 4.35 -20.65
C ILE A 279 25.40 5.55 -21.58
N GLU A 280 25.62 5.36 -22.89
CA GLU A 280 25.69 6.48 -23.85
C GLU A 280 24.40 6.65 -24.65
N ASP A 281 23.72 5.55 -25.00
CA ASP A 281 22.59 5.54 -25.95
C ASP A 281 21.20 5.63 -25.31
N VAL A 282 21.12 6.01 -24.04
CA VAL A 282 19.85 6.09 -23.30
C VAL A 282 19.70 7.46 -22.67
N PRO A 283 18.53 8.13 -22.81
CA PRO A 283 18.28 9.39 -22.11
C PRO A 283 18.48 9.24 -20.61
N VAL A 284 19.23 10.17 -20.02
CA VAL A 284 19.53 10.19 -18.57
C VAL A 284 18.26 10.14 -17.72
N ASP A 285 17.19 10.81 -18.19
CA ASP A 285 15.91 10.84 -17.48
C ASP A 285 15.25 9.46 -17.39
N HIS A 286 15.37 8.62 -18.43
CA HIS A 286 14.83 7.26 -18.40
C HIS A 286 15.51 6.44 -17.31
N VAL A 287 16.85 6.42 -17.27
CA VAL A 287 17.59 5.66 -16.24
C VAL A 287 17.30 6.20 -14.85
N ARG A 288 17.22 7.54 -14.70
CA ARG A 288 16.86 8.19 -13.43
C ARG A 288 15.48 7.75 -12.93
N ARG A 289 14.47 7.67 -13.79
CA ARG A 289 13.11 7.23 -13.45
C ARG A 289 13.06 5.76 -13.03
N LEU A 290 13.83 4.88 -13.70
CA LEU A 290 13.95 3.48 -13.30
C LEU A 290 14.58 3.36 -11.90
N ILE A 291 15.65 4.11 -11.63
CA ILE A 291 16.26 4.16 -10.29
C ILE A 291 15.26 4.72 -9.27
N ASP A 292 14.55 5.79 -9.60
CA ASP A 292 13.57 6.40 -8.70
C ASP A 292 12.42 5.44 -8.37
N HIS A 293 11.93 4.65 -9.32
CA HIS A 293 10.93 3.61 -9.06
C HIS A 293 11.40 2.63 -7.97
N TYR A 294 12.63 2.11 -8.08
CA TYR A 294 13.18 1.19 -7.08
C TYR A 294 13.48 1.86 -5.73
N ARG A 295 13.90 3.14 -5.74
CA ARG A 295 13.99 3.93 -4.49
C ARG A 295 12.63 3.99 -3.80
N ARG A 296 11.57 4.37 -4.53
CA ARG A 296 10.22 4.45 -3.98
C ARG A 296 9.74 3.11 -3.45
N LYS A 297 9.98 2.03 -4.21
CA LYS A 297 9.64 0.66 -3.80
C LYS A 297 10.29 0.31 -2.45
N ARG A 298 11.60 0.56 -2.30
CA ARG A 298 12.33 0.36 -1.04
C ARG A 298 11.80 1.21 0.10
N HIS A 299 11.60 2.51 -0.14
CA HIS A 299 11.12 3.45 0.88
C HIS A 299 9.66 3.22 1.28
N ALA A 300 8.85 2.67 0.39
CA ALA A 300 7.47 2.27 0.66
C ALA A 300 7.40 0.96 1.45
N ALA A 301 8.26 -0.02 1.17
CA ALA A 301 8.29 -1.29 1.90
C ALA A 301 8.52 -1.11 3.42
N GLY A 302 9.30 -0.11 3.80
CA GLY A 302 9.58 0.21 5.21
C GLY A 302 8.49 1.03 5.92
N ALA A 303 7.59 1.68 5.19
CA ALA A 303 6.55 2.52 5.77
C ALA A 303 5.20 1.79 5.63
N GLY A 304 4.64 1.30 6.74
CA GLY A 304 3.42 0.47 6.73
C GLY A 304 2.13 1.16 6.26
N GLY A 305 2.24 2.32 5.60
CA GLY A 305 1.12 3.11 5.11
C GLY A 305 0.80 2.83 3.64
N ALA A 306 -0.44 2.41 3.37
CA ALA A 306 -0.96 2.20 2.01
C ALA A 306 -0.85 3.45 1.11
N GLN A 307 -0.75 4.64 1.70
CA GLN A 307 -0.67 5.91 0.98
C GLN A 307 0.64 6.07 0.19
N LEU A 308 1.78 5.55 0.69
CA LEU A 308 3.06 5.64 -0.03
C LEU A 308 3.09 4.72 -1.25
N SER A 309 2.34 3.61 -1.24
CA SER A 309 2.27 2.66 -2.36
C SER A 309 1.69 3.27 -3.63
N VAL A 310 0.78 4.26 -3.51
CA VAL A 310 0.13 4.92 -4.65
C VAL A 310 1.15 5.63 -5.56
N GLY A 311 2.25 6.12 -4.98
CA GLY A 311 3.27 6.90 -5.70
C GLY A 311 4.44 6.10 -6.28
N VAL A 312 4.53 4.79 -6.04
CA VAL A 312 5.71 3.97 -6.40
C VAL A 312 5.90 3.84 -7.90
N ASP A 313 4.81 3.69 -8.66
CA ASP A 313 4.86 3.46 -10.11
C ASP A 313 4.81 4.75 -10.93
N VAL A 314 4.62 5.90 -10.28
CA VAL A 314 4.54 7.21 -10.97
C VAL A 314 5.75 7.49 -11.86
N PRO A 315 7.02 7.20 -11.46
CA PRO A 315 8.17 7.41 -12.33
C PRO A 315 8.11 6.64 -13.65
N LEU A 316 7.37 5.52 -13.69
CA LEU A 316 7.21 4.68 -14.87
C LEU A 316 6.24 5.27 -15.90
N ARG A 317 5.59 6.39 -15.57
CA ARG A 317 4.68 7.14 -16.41
C ARG A 317 5.35 8.43 -16.87
N ILE A 318 5.36 8.67 -18.17
CA ILE A 318 5.85 9.87 -18.83
C ILE A 318 4.71 10.48 -19.64
N ALA A 319 4.67 11.81 -19.69
CA ALA A 319 3.69 12.51 -20.49
C ALA A 319 3.98 12.29 -21.99
N GLY A 320 2.93 12.00 -22.77
CA GLY A 320 3.06 11.79 -24.21
C GLY A 320 3.29 10.33 -24.61
N SER A 321 2.49 9.86 -25.57
CA SER A 321 2.49 8.48 -26.04
C SER A 321 3.81 8.05 -26.69
N VAL A 322 4.43 8.96 -27.46
CA VAL A 322 5.71 8.71 -28.16
C VAL A 322 6.85 8.54 -27.15
N GLU A 323 6.96 9.44 -26.18
CA GLU A 323 8.01 9.37 -25.16
C GLU A 323 7.81 8.16 -24.24
N GLN A 324 6.57 7.90 -23.82
CA GLN A 324 6.23 6.70 -23.05
C GLN A 324 6.60 5.40 -23.78
N HIS A 325 6.46 5.35 -25.10
CA HIS A 325 6.86 4.19 -25.91
C HIS A 325 8.38 3.96 -25.87
N TRP A 326 9.18 5.01 -26.01
CA TRP A 326 10.63 4.93 -25.91
C TRP A 326 11.11 4.59 -24.50
N PHE A 327 10.46 5.16 -23.49
CA PHE A 327 10.71 4.80 -22.10
C PHE A 327 10.36 3.33 -21.83
N ARG A 328 9.24 2.81 -22.35
CA ARG A 328 8.87 1.40 -22.23
C ARG A 328 9.93 0.48 -22.83
N LYS A 329 10.44 0.80 -24.03
CA LYS A 329 11.57 0.05 -24.61
C LYS A 329 12.78 0.05 -23.68
N THR A 330 13.12 1.21 -23.12
CA THR A 330 14.23 1.36 -22.16
C THR A 330 14.01 0.51 -20.90
N ALA A 331 12.82 0.59 -20.30
CA ALA A 331 12.44 -0.20 -19.14
C ALA A 331 12.56 -1.70 -19.43
N THR A 332 12.05 -2.17 -20.57
CA THR A 332 12.17 -3.58 -20.98
C THR A 332 13.62 -4.01 -21.19
N MET A 333 14.47 -3.17 -21.79
CA MET A 333 15.91 -3.48 -21.91
C MET A 333 16.59 -3.69 -20.55
N TYR A 334 16.13 -2.97 -19.52
CA TYR A 334 16.62 -3.11 -18.15
C TYR A 334 15.77 -4.06 -17.30
N GLY A 335 14.92 -4.90 -17.90
CA GLY A 335 14.16 -5.92 -17.17
C GLY A 335 13.08 -5.36 -16.23
N VAL A 336 12.62 -4.13 -16.46
CA VAL A 336 11.52 -3.51 -15.72
C VAL A 336 10.24 -3.70 -16.53
N ASP A 337 9.33 -4.51 -15.99
CA ASP A 337 8.07 -4.84 -16.66
C ASP A 337 7.01 -3.74 -16.42
N LEU A 338 6.60 -3.07 -17.49
CA LEU A 338 5.55 -2.05 -17.44
C LEU A 338 4.15 -2.63 -17.72
N SER A 339 4.04 -3.92 -18.09
CA SER A 339 2.78 -4.53 -18.53
C SER A 339 1.78 -4.71 -17.39
N MET A 340 2.27 -4.97 -16.18
CA MET A 340 1.44 -5.16 -14.97
C MET A 340 0.80 -3.85 -14.48
N HIS A 341 1.34 -2.70 -14.87
CA HIS A 341 0.88 -1.39 -14.39
C HIS A 341 -0.20 -0.75 -15.28
N GLY A 342 -0.54 -1.38 -16.42
CA GLY A 342 -1.45 -0.83 -17.44
C GLY A 342 -2.92 -1.27 -17.34
N LEU A 343 -3.26 -2.27 -16.53
CA LEU A 343 -4.63 -2.80 -16.49
C LEU A 343 -5.61 -1.98 -15.63
N TYR A 344 -5.13 -0.96 -14.90
CA TYR A 344 -5.98 -0.09 -14.08
C TYR A 344 -6.35 1.24 -14.75
N GLY A 345 -5.96 1.47 -16.00
CA GLY A 345 -6.26 2.71 -16.72
C GLY A 345 -6.17 2.52 -18.22
N VAL A 346 -7.15 1.85 -18.82
CA VAL A 346 -7.31 1.87 -20.28
C VAL A 346 -7.75 3.28 -20.66
N ASP A 347 -6.84 4.07 -21.22
CA ASP A 347 -7.18 5.29 -21.94
C ASP A 347 -7.80 4.88 -23.29
N VAL A 348 -9.13 4.90 -23.35
CA VAL A 348 -9.94 4.48 -24.51
C VAL A 348 -9.81 5.47 -25.69
N SER A 349 -8.99 6.52 -25.58
CA SER A 349 -8.93 7.59 -26.59
C SER A 349 -8.21 7.23 -27.91
N MET A 350 -7.64 6.03 -28.08
CA MET A 350 -6.93 5.66 -29.32
C MET A 350 -7.80 5.12 -30.45
N TYR A 351 -9.08 4.88 -30.24
CA TYR A 351 -10.03 4.58 -31.32
C TYR A 351 -11.21 5.52 -31.13
N GLY A 352 -11.53 6.34 -32.14
CA GLY A 352 -12.60 7.34 -32.11
C GLY A 352 -14.01 6.78 -31.88
N LEU A 353 -14.23 6.21 -30.70
CA LEU A 353 -15.51 5.82 -30.15
C LEU A 353 -15.97 6.96 -29.25
N GLU A 354 -16.92 7.75 -29.76
CA GLU A 354 -17.63 8.75 -28.97
C GLU A 354 -18.19 8.10 -27.69
N LYS A 355 -17.88 8.70 -26.54
CA LYS A 355 -18.55 8.41 -25.28
C LYS A 355 -20.00 8.90 -25.37
N THR A 356 -20.94 8.03 -25.72
CA THR A 356 -22.35 8.25 -25.37
C THR A 356 -22.57 7.76 -23.94
N LEU A 357 -22.59 8.68 -22.97
CA LEU A 357 -23.04 8.40 -21.62
C LEU A 357 -24.55 8.09 -21.66
N LEU A 358 -24.91 6.83 -21.38
CA LEU A 358 -26.30 6.37 -21.31
C LEU A 358 -26.96 6.87 -20.02
N SER A 359 -27.84 7.85 -20.13
CA SER A 359 -28.79 8.26 -19.08
C SER A 359 -30.15 7.62 -19.30
N ASP A 360 -30.20 6.30 -19.54
CA ASP A 360 -31.44 5.60 -19.88
C ASP A 360 -31.83 4.60 -18.78
N SER A 361 -32.85 4.94 -18.00
CA SER A 361 -33.38 4.16 -16.88
C SER A 361 -33.93 2.79 -17.29
N SER A 362 -34.25 2.60 -18.58
CA SER A 362 -34.80 1.35 -19.12
C SER A 362 -33.79 0.19 -19.15
N LEU A 363 -32.50 0.49 -19.35
CA LEU A 363 -31.41 -0.49 -19.37
C LEU A 363 -31.09 -1.03 -17.98
N THR A 364 -31.17 -0.18 -16.95
CA THR A 364 -30.96 -0.57 -15.54
C THR A 364 -32.04 -1.55 -15.07
N ALA A 365 -33.30 -1.33 -15.49
CA ALA A 365 -34.41 -2.21 -15.19
C ALA A 365 -34.26 -3.59 -15.87
N SER A 366 -33.89 -3.60 -17.15
CA SER A 366 -33.67 -4.85 -17.90
C SER A 366 -32.51 -5.69 -17.35
N LEU A 367 -31.44 -5.02 -16.90
CA LEU A 367 -30.30 -5.69 -16.26
C LEU A 367 -30.70 -6.35 -14.93
N MET A 368 -31.53 -5.68 -14.13
CA MET A 368 -32.00 -6.20 -12.84
C MET A 368 -33.00 -7.35 -13.01
N GLU A 369 -33.84 -7.31 -14.05
CA GLU A 369 -34.78 -8.38 -14.39
C GLU A 369 -34.04 -9.65 -14.88
N CYS A 370 -32.98 -9.50 -15.68
CA CYS A 370 -32.09 -10.61 -16.06
C CYS A 370 -31.40 -11.27 -14.87
N LEU A 371 -30.98 -10.49 -13.87
CA LEU A 371 -30.34 -11.02 -12.65
C LEU A 371 -31.33 -11.81 -11.77
N GLN A 372 -32.62 -11.43 -11.76
CA GLN A 372 -33.68 -12.16 -11.06
C GLN A 372 -34.01 -13.50 -11.72
N GLY A 373 -33.94 -13.60 -13.05
CA GLY A 373 -34.15 -14.85 -13.78
C GLY A 373 -33.05 -15.91 -13.59
N ALA A 374 -31.85 -15.51 -13.16
CA ALA A 374 -30.70 -16.39 -12.97
C ALA A 374 -30.64 -17.10 -11.60
N GLY A 375 -31.69 -16.99 -10.78
CA GLY A 375 -31.80 -17.73 -9.50
C GLY A 375 -30.96 -17.18 -8.35
N VAL A 376 -30.51 -15.92 -8.41
CA VAL A 376 -29.87 -15.24 -7.28
C VAL A 376 -30.97 -14.79 -6.31
N GLY A 377 -30.96 -15.37 -5.10
CA GLY A 377 -32.04 -15.24 -4.11
C GLY A 377 -32.38 -13.79 -3.70
N HIS A 378 -33.67 -13.58 -3.40
CA HIS A 378 -34.22 -12.30 -2.93
C HIS A 378 -33.53 -11.77 -1.66
N PRO A 379 -33.28 -10.45 -1.55
CA PRO A 379 -33.15 -9.80 -0.25
C PRO A 379 -34.55 -9.65 0.38
N THR A 380 -34.67 -10.03 1.65
CA THR A 380 -35.91 -10.00 2.42
C THR A 380 -36.39 -8.55 2.63
N LYS A 381 -37.69 -8.34 2.48
CA LYS A 381 -38.36 -7.05 2.61
C LYS A 381 -38.42 -6.63 4.10
N ILE A 382 -37.58 -5.70 4.55
CA ILE A 382 -37.69 -5.10 5.88
C ILE A 382 -38.65 -3.91 5.81
N GLN A 383 -39.71 -3.97 6.62
CA GLN A 383 -40.75 -2.96 6.73
C GLN A 383 -40.27 -1.87 7.71
N HIS A 384 -39.91 -0.68 7.21
CA HIS A 384 -39.53 0.46 8.06
C HIS A 384 -40.77 1.15 8.64
N ARG A 385 -40.77 1.31 9.97
CA ARG A 385 -41.64 2.22 10.71
C ARG A 385 -40.74 3.18 11.51
N GLY A 386 -40.75 4.46 11.15
CA GLY A 386 -40.47 5.55 12.10
C GLY A 386 -39.14 6.33 11.99
N SER A 387 -39.35 7.64 11.78
CA SER A 387 -38.56 8.85 12.12
C SER A 387 -37.21 9.15 11.47
N ALA A 388 -37.16 10.38 10.95
CA ALA A 388 -36.08 11.05 10.27
C ALA A 388 -34.88 11.37 11.19
N GLY A 389 -33.70 11.41 10.58
CA GLY A 389 -32.49 11.99 11.15
C GLY A 389 -31.36 10.97 11.29
N ASP A 390 -30.58 10.82 10.22
CA ASP A 390 -29.12 10.61 10.18
C ASP A 390 -28.69 9.62 9.09
N SER A 391 -27.96 10.18 8.13
CA SER A 391 -27.41 9.50 6.97
C SER A 391 -25.97 9.09 7.25
N SER A 392 -25.78 7.86 7.71
CA SER A 392 -24.67 6.97 7.33
C SER A 392 -24.79 5.69 8.17
N LEU A 393 -24.85 4.53 7.52
CA LEU A 393 -24.37 3.21 7.99
C LEU A 393 -24.84 2.12 7.01
N PHE A 394 -23.88 1.39 6.44
CA PHE A 394 -24.09 0.16 5.66
C PHE A 394 -23.77 -1.06 6.56
N PRO A 395 -24.53 -2.16 6.52
CA PRO A 395 -24.11 -3.42 7.11
C PRO A 395 -23.42 -4.34 6.09
N PHE A 396 -22.38 -5.03 6.56
CA PHE A 396 -21.64 -6.07 5.85
C PHE A 396 -22.45 -7.38 5.76
N PHE A 397 -22.35 -8.05 4.60
CA PHE A 397 -22.73 -9.45 4.42
C PHE A 397 -21.54 -10.27 3.89
N GLU A 398 -21.57 -11.54 4.29
CA GLU A 398 -20.63 -12.63 4.07
C GLU A 398 -20.45 -12.96 2.57
N GLN A 399 -19.20 -13.17 2.15
CA GLN A 399 -18.76 -13.13 0.75
C GLN A 399 -18.84 -14.52 0.09
N ALA A 400 -19.85 -14.76 -0.74
CA ALA A 400 -19.80 -15.77 -1.80
C ALA A 400 -19.06 -15.19 -3.02
N ALA A 401 -18.18 -15.97 -3.66
CA ALA A 401 -17.26 -15.50 -4.70
C ALA A 401 -17.96 -14.82 -5.90
N ILE A 402 -17.79 -13.50 -6.03
CA ILE A 402 -18.29 -12.68 -7.14
C ILE A 402 -17.16 -12.58 -8.22
N PRO A 403 -17.45 -12.77 -9.52
CA PRO A 403 -16.45 -12.63 -10.59
C PRO A 403 -15.94 -11.19 -10.72
N SER A 404 -14.66 -11.05 -11.06
CA SER A 404 -13.90 -9.80 -10.94
C SER A 404 -14.36 -8.66 -11.85
N HIS A 405 -14.95 -8.94 -13.02
CA HIS A 405 -15.33 -7.90 -13.99
C HIS A 405 -16.54 -8.28 -14.86
N VAL A 406 -17.45 -7.34 -15.07
CA VAL A 406 -18.55 -7.38 -16.06
C VAL A 406 -18.28 -6.29 -17.10
N CYS A 407 -18.22 -6.65 -18.39
CA CYS A 407 -18.12 -5.68 -19.48
C CYS A 407 -19.36 -5.74 -20.36
N LEU A 408 -19.88 -4.56 -20.73
CA LEU A 408 -20.96 -4.41 -21.68
C LEU A 408 -20.34 -4.11 -23.05
N ILE A 409 -20.57 -4.97 -24.04
CA ILE A 409 -20.03 -4.80 -25.39
C ILE A 409 -21.21 -4.57 -26.32
N ARG A 410 -21.21 -3.42 -27.01
CA ARG A 410 -22.22 -3.08 -28.03
C ARG A 410 -21.71 -3.48 -29.40
N LEU A 411 -22.41 -4.39 -30.07
CA LEU A 411 -22.08 -4.88 -31.41
C LEU A 411 -23.26 -4.58 -32.34
N GLY A 412 -23.19 -3.44 -33.02
CA GLY A 412 -24.31 -2.93 -33.83
C GLY A 412 -25.54 -2.58 -32.98
N GLU A 413 -26.72 -3.08 -33.38
CA GLU A 413 -27.98 -2.88 -32.65
C GLU A 413 -28.14 -3.81 -31.45
N ALA A 414 -27.26 -4.80 -31.28
CA ALA A 414 -27.31 -5.74 -30.15
C ALA A 414 -26.40 -5.30 -28.99
N SER A 415 -26.91 -5.43 -27.77
CA SER A 415 -26.13 -5.29 -26.54
C SER A 415 -25.88 -6.67 -25.94
N VAL A 416 -24.62 -6.99 -25.67
CA VAL A 416 -24.20 -8.28 -25.11
C VAL A 416 -23.42 -8.03 -23.82
N VAL A 417 -23.75 -8.78 -22.77
CA VAL A 417 -23.01 -8.75 -21.50
C VAL A 417 -22.07 -9.93 -21.48
N GLY A 418 -20.79 -9.65 -21.24
CA GLY A 418 -19.74 -10.65 -21.12
C GLY A 418 -19.17 -10.73 -19.71
N TRP A 419 -18.94 -11.95 -19.23
CA TRP A 419 -18.14 -12.20 -18.03
C TRP A 419 -16.77 -12.74 -18.40
N ILE A 420 -15.73 -12.24 -17.72
CA ILE A 420 -14.37 -12.73 -17.88
C ILE A 420 -13.94 -13.34 -16.56
N TYR A 421 -13.68 -14.65 -16.58
CA TYR A 421 -13.14 -15.36 -15.44
C TYR A 421 -11.62 -15.41 -15.53
N ASN A 422 -10.95 -15.12 -14.41
CA ASN A 422 -9.50 -15.15 -14.34
C ASN A 422 -9.02 -16.60 -14.10
N LYS A 423 -8.95 -17.39 -15.19
CA LYS A 423 -8.35 -18.74 -15.23
C LYS A 423 -7.53 -18.89 -16.52
N PRO A 424 -6.54 -19.80 -16.56
CA PRO A 424 -5.60 -19.93 -17.69
C PRO A 424 -6.25 -20.31 -19.02
N GLU A 425 -7.48 -20.81 -19.00
CA GLU A 425 -8.33 -20.96 -20.19
C GLU A 425 -9.38 -19.85 -20.22
N GLN A 426 -9.10 -18.74 -20.90
CA GLN A 426 -10.05 -17.65 -21.02
C GLN A 426 -11.27 -18.09 -21.85
N VAL A 427 -12.42 -18.23 -21.19
CA VAL A 427 -13.74 -18.48 -21.81
C VAL A 427 -14.57 -17.24 -21.60
N ILE A 428 -15.12 -16.68 -22.69
CA ILE A 428 -16.08 -15.58 -22.64
C ILE A 428 -17.46 -16.19 -22.78
N HIS A 429 -18.30 -15.98 -21.76
CA HIS A 429 -19.72 -16.26 -21.85
C HIS A 429 -20.43 -15.00 -22.35
N LEU A 430 -21.09 -15.10 -23.50
CA LEU A 430 -21.87 -14.02 -24.08
C LEU A 430 -23.35 -14.27 -23.80
N VAL A 431 -24.00 -13.35 -23.10
CA VAL A 431 -25.45 -13.39 -22.86
C VAL A 431 -26.10 -12.27 -23.65
N SER A 432 -26.98 -12.64 -24.59
CA SER A 432 -27.78 -11.68 -25.35
C SER A 432 -28.89 -11.11 -24.48
N LEU A 433 -28.98 -9.78 -24.41
CA LEU A 433 -30.03 -9.08 -23.66
C LEU A 433 -31.33 -8.86 -24.46
N SER A 434 -31.41 -9.34 -25.71
CA SER A 434 -32.63 -9.18 -26.52
C SER A 434 -33.72 -10.14 -26.04
N PRO A 435 -34.99 -9.72 -25.90
CA PRO A 435 -36.09 -10.57 -25.41
C PRO A 435 -36.57 -11.63 -26.41
N GLU A 436 -36.31 -11.48 -27.71
CA GLU A 436 -36.73 -12.45 -28.74
C GLU A 436 -35.73 -13.62 -28.90
N PRO A 437 -36.19 -14.86 -29.20
CA PRO A 437 -35.31 -15.99 -29.48
C PRO A 437 -34.72 -15.83 -30.88
N LYS A 438 -33.71 -14.97 -31.01
CA LYS A 438 -32.97 -14.78 -32.25
C LYS A 438 -31.53 -15.21 -32.04
N CYS A 439 -31.05 -16.10 -32.91
CA CYS A 439 -29.62 -16.31 -33.06
C CYS A 439 -28.95 -14.97 -33.42
N VAL A 440 -27.86 -14.64 -32.75
CA VAL A 440 -27.11 -13.40 -33.04
C VAL A 440 -26.27 -13.66 -34.28
N ARG A 441 -26.55 -12.94 -35.37
CA ARG A 441 -25.72 -12.96 -36.59
C ARG A 441 -24.62 -11.92 -36.44
N LEU A 442 -23.38 -12.37 -36.32
CA LEU A 442 -22.20 -11.52 -36.23
C LEU A 442 -21.59 -11.39 -37.62
N PRO A 443 -21.60 -10.20 -38.25
CA PRO A 443 -20.89 -9.98 -39.51
C PRO A 443 -19.38 -10.04 -39.24
N ILE A 444 -18.65 -10.80 -40.05
CA ILE A 444 -17.20 -10.98 -39.92
C ILE A 444 -16.46 -10.14 -40.97
N ASP A 445 -16.93 -10.22 -42.21
CA ASP A 445 -16.62 -9.32 -43.32
C ASP A 445 -17.86 -9.29 -44.24
N GLY A 446 -17.86 -8.40 -45.26
CA GLY A 446 -19.06 -8.01 -46.02
C GLY A 446 -19.96 -9.12 -46.58
N ASP A 447 -19.47 -10.36 -46.67
CA ASP A 447 -20.22 -11.50 -47.20
C ASP A 447 -20.43 -12.67 -46.20
N HIS A 448 -19.91 -12.58 -44.96
CA HIS A 448 -19.92 -13.71 -44.02
C HIS A 448 -20.54 -13.35 -42.67
N THR A 449 -21.47 -14.20 -42.20
CA THR A 449 -22.10 -14.08 -40.87
C THR A 449 -21.97 -15.37 -40.06
N VAL A 450 -21.56 -15.25 -38.79
CA VAL A 450 -21.60 -16.36 -37.83
C VAL A 450 -22.86 -16.24 -36.98
N VAL A 451 -23.58 -17.36 -36.86
CA VAL A 451 -24.84 -17.47 -36.14
C VAL A 451 -24.56 -18.08 -34.76
N VAL A 452 -24.75 -17.30 -33.70
CA VAL A 452 -24.49 -17.74 -32.32
C VAL A 452 -25.79 -17.91 -31.55
N ASP A 453 -25.98 -19.08 -30.94
CA ASP A 453 -27.14 -19.41 -30.11
C ASP A 453 -27.04 -18.81 -28.69
N ARG A 454 -28.18 -18.67 -28.01
CA ARG A 454 -28.42 -17.87 -26.80
C ARG A 454 -27.64 -18.29 -25.55
N ASN A 455 -26.81 -19.33 -25.63
CA ASN A 455 -25.96 -19.83 -24.54
C ASN A 455 -24.58 -20.33 -25.03
N ALA A 456 -24.10 -19.82 -26.16
CA ALA A 456 -22.82 -20.26 -26.69
C ALA A 456 -21.65 -19.77 -25.81
N SER A 457 -20.81 -20.71 -25.40
CA SER A 457 -19.51 -20.41 -24.78
C SER A 457 -18.46 -20.40 -25.88
N ILE A 458 -17.83 -19.25 -26.12
CA ILE A 458 -16.82 -19.12 -27.17
C ILE A 458 -15.45 -19.05 -26.51
N ARG A 459 -14.56 -19.98 -26.89
CA ARG A 459 -13.16 -19.89 -26.48
C ARG A 459 -12.53 -18.67 -27.15
N VAL A 460 -11.80 -17.88 -26.36
CA VAL A 460 -11.19 -16.61 -26.80
C VAL A 460 -10.28 -16.78 -28.03
N GLY A 461 -9.59 -17.93 -28.12
CA GLY A 461 -8.76 -18.26 -29.29
C GLY A 461 -9.53 -18.41 -30.61
N THR A 462 -10.83 -18.71 -30.57
CA THR A 462 -11.69 -18.81 -31.76
C THR A 462 -12.08 -17.42 -32.26
N LEU A 463 -12.43 -16.49 -31.37
CA LEU A 463 -12.76 -15.10 -31.74
C LEU A 463 -11.55 -14.35 -32.33
N ALA A 464 -10.35 -14.59 -31.79
CA ALA A 464 -9.13 -13.96 -32.26
C ALA A 464 -8.78 -14.30 -33.72
N ARG A 465 -9.06 -15.54 -34.17
CA ARG A 465 -8.84 -15.97 -35.56
C ARG A 465 -9.83 -15.35 -36.54
N TYR A 466 -11.07 -15.12 -36.13
CA TYR A 466 -12.12 -14.63 -37.03
C TYR A 466 -12.18 -13.11 -37.14
N PHE A 467 -11.87 -12.37 -36.06
CA PHE A 467 -12.01 -10.91 -36.02
C PHE A 467 -10.67 -10.16 -36.12
N GLY A 468 -9.57 -10.83 -36.41
CA GLY A 468 -8.24 -10.21 -36.50
C GLY A 468 -7.76 -9.60 -35.18
N LEU A 469 -8.32 -10.00 -34.05
CA LEU A 469 -7.90 -9.53 -32.72
C LEU A 469 -6.55 -10.16 -32.36
N ARG A 470 -5.50 -9.34 -32.31
CA ARG A 470 -4.19 -9.76 -31.80
C ARG A 470 -4.23 -9.82 -30.27
N LEU A 471 -4.31 -11.03 -29.73
CA LEU A 471 -4.04 -11.29 -28.33
C LEU A 471 -2.52 -11.38 -28.14
N TYR A 472 -1.95 -10.42 -27.41
CA TYR A 472 -0.56 -10.51 -26.97
C TYR A 472 -0.51 -11.22 -25.61
N GLY A 473 -0.08 -12.48 -25.63
CA GLY A 473 0.16 -13.28 -24.44
C GLY A 473 0.34 -14.76 -24.78
N GLY A 474 1.59 -15.22 -24.88
CA GLY A 474 1.95 -16.63 -25.07
C GLY A 474 2.70 -16.90 -26.37
N ALA A 475 4.02 -17.05 -26.26
CA ALA A 475 4.88 -17.46 -27.37
C ALA A 475 4.62 -18.92 -27.74
N PHE A 476 4.34 -19.19 -29.02
CA PHE A 476 4.78 -20.40 -29.70
C PHE A 476 5.44 -19.99 -31.01
N THR A 477 6.77 -19.92 -30.99
CA THR A 477 7.61 -19.78 -32.17
C THR A 477 7.88 -21.18 -32.71
N PHE A 478 7.29 -21.54 -33.86
CA PHE A 478 7.83 -22.62 -34.69
C PHE A 478 8.81 -21.99 -35.68
N HIS A 479 10.10 -22.31 -35.56
CA HIS A 479 11.08 -22.00 -36.59
C HIS A 479 10.88 -22.96 -37.77
N GLY A 480 10.37 -22.44 -38.88
CA GLY A 480 10.50 -23.11 -40.18
C GLY A 480 11.91 -22.89 -40.71
N PHE A 481 12.75 -23.92 -40.69
CA PHE A 481 13.97 -23.96 -41.49
C PHE A 481 13.60 -24.33 -42.93
N GLY A 482 13.94 -23.44 -43.86
CA GLY A 482 13.92 -23.74 -45.28
C GLY A 482 15.19 -24.47 -45.73
N GLY A 483 15.02 -25.47 -46.59
CA GLY A 483 15.95 -25.77 -47.68
C GLY A 483 16.74 -27.07 -47.61
N ASN A 484 16.31 -28.10 -48.36
CA ASN A 484 17.15 -28.80 -49.35
C ASN A 484 16.25 -29.55 -50.38
N PRO A 485 16.44 -29.42 -51.71
CA PRO A 485 15.56 -30.03 -52.71
C PRO A 485 15.79 -31.52 -53.03
N ASP A 486 16.80 -32.19 -52.48
CA ASP A 486 17.15 -33.57 -52.85
C ASP A 486 17.07 -34.54 -51.66
N ASP A 487 15.86 -34.94 -51.26
CA ASP A 487 15.72 -36.19 -50.51
C ASP A 487 14.51 -37.01 -50.98
N ARG A 488 14.83 -38.10 -51.69
CA ARG A 488 13.89 -39.16 -52.08
C ARG A 488 13.88 -40.19 -50.97
N ARG A 489 12.80 -40.30 -50.19
CA ARG A 489 12.27 -41.59 -49.67
C ARG A 489 10.88 -41.49 -49.04
N ARG A 490 10.01 -42.38 -49.53
CA ARG A 490 8.79 -42.98 -48.93
C ARG A 490 7.64 -42.03 -48.56
N ARG A 491 6.71 -41.86 -49.52
CA ARG A 491 5.30 -41.52 -49.23
C ARG A 491 4.62 -42.71 -48.57
N VAL A 492 4.12 -42.52 -47.34
CA VAL A 492 3.05 -43.35 -46.78
C VAL A 492 1.76 -42.58 -47.02
N HIS A 493 0.89 -43.12 -47.88
CA HIS A 493 -0.47 -42.62 -48.04
C HIS A 493 -1.30 -43.15 -46.86
N ALA A 494 -1.75 -42.26 -45.98
CA ALA A 494 -2.86 -42.54 -45.08
C ALA A 494 -4.07 -41.75 -45.58
N VAL A 495 -5.02 -42.47 -46.16
CA VAL A 495 -6.38 -42.01 -46.44
C VAL A 495 -7.16 -42.12 -45.13
N VAL A 496 -7.78 -41.04 -44.66
CA VAL A 496 -8.75 -41.06 -43.56
C VAL A 496 -10.06 -40.46 -44.06
N PRO A 497 -11.22 -41.12 -43.87
CA PRO A 497 -12.46 -40.77 -44.54
C PRO A 497 -13.20 -39.61 -43.85
N GLU A 498 -14.06 -38.96 -44.63
CA GLU A 498 -15.01 -37.97 -44.14
C GLU A 498 -15.96 -38.59 -43.11
N ARG A 499 -16.08 -37.92 -41.95
CA ARG A 499 -17.03 -38.12 -40.84
C ARG A 499 -16.70 -39.27 -39.86
N GLY A 500 -16.15 -38.88 -38.71
CA GLY A 500 -16.12 -39.67 -37.48
C GLY A 500 -15.84 -38.79 -36.26
N HIS A 501 -16.63 -38.95 -35.20
CA HIS A 501 -16.40 -38.32 -33.90
C HIS A 501 -15.33 -39.11 -33.12
N PHE A 502 -14.35 -38.43 -32.52
CA PHE A 502 -13.37 -39.04 -31.61
C PHE A 502 -13.54 -38.52 -30.18
N SER A 503 -13.35 -39.40 -29.20
CA SER A 503 -13.33 -39.04 -27.78
C SER A 503 -11.91 -38.69 -27.34
N ALA A 504 -11.80 -37.85 -26.30
CA ALA A 504 -10.53 -37.30 -25.82
C ALA A 504 -9.51 -38.33 -25.29
N ALA A 505 -9.89 -39.61 -25.14
CA ALA A 505 -9.01 -40.65 -24.63
C ALA A 505 -8.07 -41.29 -25.69
N GLU A 506 -8.34 -41.11 -26.98
CA GLU A 506 -7.54 -41.75 -28.05
C GLU A 506 -6.38 -40.89 -28.58
N VAL A 507 -6.29 -39.62 -28.13
CA VAL A 507 -5.25 -38.67 -28.59
C VAL A 507 -3.98 -38.71 -27.71
N PHE A 508 -4.02 -39.33 -26.52
CA PHE A 508 -2.87 -39.38 -25.61
C PHE A 508 -1.95 -40.60 -25.77
N GLY A 509 -2.14 -41.44 -26.80
CA GLY A 509 -1.29 -42.60 -27.08
C GLY A 509 -0.20 -42.40 -28.14
N LEU A 510 -0.04 -41.19 -28.70
CA LEU A 510 0.90 -40.89 -29.79
C LEU A 510 1.59 -39.52 -29.61
N LEU A 511 1.98 -39.22 -28.37
CA LEU A 511 3.03 -38.27 -27.98
C LEU A 511 4.01 -39.03 -27.08
#